data_AF-A0A952VIW0-F1
#
_entry.id   AF-A0A952VIW0-F1
#
_cell.length_a   1.000
_cell.length_b   1.000
_cell.length_c   1.000
_cell.angle_alpha   90.00
_cell.angle_beta   90.00
_cell.angle_gamma   90.00
#
_symmetry.space_group_name_H-M   'P 1'
#
loop_
_entity.id
_entity.type
_entity.pdbx_description
1 polymer ?
#
loop_
_entity_poly.entity_id
_entity_poly.type
_entity_poly.pdbx_seq_one_letter_code
_entity_poly.pdbx_strand_id
1 'polypeptide(L)'
;MKLLGNMLIWISLALGLVSAPSLYAWPVGADATHDARFVLGTDDDGEPVYALLKQRTVNAASGEEIGAAGAALTPEVLAAMRDAGIARATVRHPGAAPLALVRHWTGLWLFVLAAVGLAGGGLLVKAAARAALQAPDRADAPRSTPEAVAGQMREQISALRGSIARLDTDRARMAQIVAVLGEVQGELVPEFAQTRPQLIAARGMGGFARVMDTFASMERKVNRAWSAAADGAYEESAAALEEAATFAEHLCEQLASGG
;
A
#
# COMPACT_ATOMS: atom_id res chain seq x y z
N MET A 1 1.29 19.82 -9.13
CA MET A 1 1.64 18.43 -9.46
C MET A 1 0.78 17.38 -8.76
N LYS A 2 0.55 17.43 -7.44
CA LYS A 2 -0.30 16.45 -6.73
C LYS A 2 -1.72 16.32 -7.32
N LEU A 3 -2.35 17.44 -7.67
CA LEU A 3 -3.69 17.45 -8.27
C LEU A 3 -3.72 16.77 -9.65
N LEU A 4 -2.70 17.02 -10.49
CA LEU A 4 -2.54 16.35 -11.79
C LEU A 4 -2.33 14.84 -11.63
N GLY A 5 -1.48 14.40 -10.68
CA GLY A 5 -1.27 12.99 -10.38
C GLY A 5 -2.56 12.29 -9.92
N ASN A 6 -3.32 12.92 -9.02
CA ASN A 6 -4.61 12.40 -8.58
C ASN A 6 -5.63 12.32 -9.72
N MET A 7 -5.71 13.35 -10.57
CA MET A 7 -6.62 13.37 -11.72
C MET A 7 -6.29 12.26 -12.72
N LEU A 8 -5.01 12.03 -13.01
CA LEU A 8 -4.56 10.93 -13.86
C LEU A 8 -4.97 9.57 -13.29
N ILE A 9 -4.81 9.35 -11.99
CA ILE A 9 -5.25 8.10 -11.32
C ILE A 9 -6.77 7.89 -11.51
N TRP A 10 -7.59 8.92 -11.29
CA TRP A 10 -9.04 8.82 -11.46
C TRP A 10 -9.47 8.52 -12.89
N ILE A 11 -8.85 9.17 -13.88
CA ILE A 11 -9.10 8.92 -15.30
C ILE A 11 -8.72 7.48 -15.66
N SER A 12 -7.54 7.03 -15.22
CA SER A 12 -7.07 5.66 -15.41
C SER A 12 -8.00 4.63 -14.77
N LEU A 13 -8.50 4.88 -13.56
CA LEU A 13 -9.46 3.99 -12.90
C LEU A 13 -10.77 3.89 -13.69
N ALA A 14 -11.31 5.02 -14.16
CA ALA A 14 -12.52 5.04 -14.96
C ALA A 14 -12.34 4.26 -16.29
N LEU A 15 -11.22 4.48 -17.00
CA LEU A 15 -10.88 3.74 -18.22
C LEU A 15 -10.74 2.24 -17.95
N GLY A 16 -10.04 1.86 -16.89
CA GLY A 16 -9.89 0.47 -16.46
C GLY A 16 -11.25 -0.19 -16.18
N LEU A 17 -12.13 0.50 -15.45
CA LEU A 17 -13.47 0.02 -15.12
C LEU A 17 -14.35 -0.18 -16.36
N VAL A 18 -14.26 0.70 -17.36
CA VAL A 18 -15.01 0.56 -18.62
C VAL A 18 -14.45 -0.58 -19.49
N SER A 19 -13.13 -0.78 -19.48
CA SER A 19 -12.46 -1.82 -20.29
C SER A 19 -12.54 -3.24 -19.70
N ALA A 20 -12.61 -3.39 -18.38
CA ALA A 20 -12.56 -4.69 -17.72
C ALA A 20 -13.73 -5.63 -18.10
N PRO A 21 -15.00 -5.17 -18.20
CA PRO A 21 -16.12 -6.03 -18.61
C PRO A 21 -15.97 -6.56 -20.04
N SER A 22 -15.26 -5.86 -20.94
CA SER A 22 -15.08 -6.30 -22.33
C SER A 22 -14.20 -7.55 -22.46
N LEU A 23 -13.55 -7.96 -21.36
CA LEU A 23 -12.87 -9.24 -21.26
C LEU A 23 -13.83 -10.42 -21.44
N TYR A 24 -15.04 -10.29 -20.89
CA TYR A 24 -16.07 -11.32 -20.93
C TYR A 24 -17.17 -11.02 -21.94
N ALA A 25 -17.36 -9.77 -22.37
CA ALA A 25 -18.42 -9.39 -23.30
C ALA A 25 -17.91 -9.34 -24.76
N TRP A 26 -18.09 -10.44 -25.48
CA TRP A 26 -17.59 -10.61 -26.84
C TRP A 26 -18.67 -10.23 -27.88
N PRO A 27 -18.40 -9.37 -28.88
CA PRO A 27 -19.43 -8.86 -29.81
C PRO A 27 -19.90 -9.89 -30.86
N VAL A 28 -21.11 -10.45 -30.78
CA VAL A 28 -21.60 -11.37 -31.83
C VAL A 28 -21.56 -10.59 -33.16
N GLY A 29 -20.73 -11.03 -34.11
CA GLY A 29 -20.48 -10.26 -35.33
C GLY A 29 -21.74 -10.16 -36.19
N ALA A 30 -21.73 -9.26 -37.18
CA ALA A 30 -22.86 -9.13 -38.11
C ALA A 30 -22.99 -10.35 -39.05
N ASP A 31 -21.91 -11.11 -39.22
CA ASP A 31 -21.82 -12.30 -40.05
C ASP A 31 -21.02 -13.43 -39.37
N ALA A 32 -21.06 -14.61 -39.99
CA ALA A 32 -20.37 -15.81 -39.49
C ALA A 32 -18.84 -15.73 -39.56
N THR A 33 -18.26 -14.79 -40.31
CA THR A 33 -16.79 -14.67 -40.41
C THR A 33 -16.15 -14.26 -39.08
N HIS A 34 -16.95 -13.68 -38.18
CA HIS A 34 -16.54 -13.28 -36.84
C HIS A 34 -16.65 -14.41 -35.81
N ASP A 35 -17.24 -15.56 -36.15
CA ASP A 35 -17.50 -16.65 -35.21
C ASP A 35 -16.23 -17.40 -34.82
N ALA A 36 -15.20 -17.36 -35.68
CA ALA A 36 -13.91 -18.00 -35.46
C ALA A 36 -13.24 -17.63 -34.12
N ARG A 37 -13.55 -16.45 -33.57
CA ARG A 37 -12.99 -16.03 -32.29
C ARG A 37 -13.57 -16.78 -31.08
N PHE A 38 -14.75 -17.39 -31.22
CA PHE A 38 -15.37 -18.20 -30.17
C PHE A 38 -14.77 -19.60 -30.09
N VAL A 39 -13.94 -19.99 -31.06
CA VAL A 39 -13.13 -21.21 -31.03
C VAL A 39 -11.87 -20.94 -30.21
N LEU A 40 -11.76 -21.60 -29.07
CA LEU A 40 -10.67 -21.45 -28.12
C LEU A 40 -9.47 -22.37 -28.42
N GLY A 41 -9.71 -23.42 -29.19
CA GLY A 41 -8.71 -24.43 -29.56
C GLY A 41 -9.40 -25.67 -30.13
N THR A 42 -8.69 -26.78 -30.17
CA THR A 42 -9.21 -28.11 -30.47
C THR A 42 -8.95 -29.03 -29.27
N ASP A 43 -9.84 -30.00 -29.03
CA ASP A 43 -9.63 -31.03 -28.02
C ASP A 43 -8.74 -32.18 -28.55
N ASP A 44 -8.61 -33.25 -27.75
CA ASP A 44 -7.78 -34.41 -28.07
C ASP A 44 -8.27 -35.18 -29.30
N ASP A 45 -9.57 -35.06 -29.63
CA ASP A 45 -10.19 -35.67 -30.81
C ASP A 45 -10.11 -34.75 -32.05
N GLY A 46 -9.55 -33.55 -31.89
CA GLY A 46 -9.44 -32.54 -32.95
C GLY A 46 -10.70 -31.70 -33.13
N GLU A 47 -11.70 -31.86 -32.27
CA GLU A 47 -12.96 -31.12 -32.33
C GLU A 47 -12.79 -29.70 -31.75
N PRO A 48 -13.43 -28.68 -32.33
CA PRO A 48 -13.31 -27.31 -31.88
C PRO A 48 -13.89 -27.11 -30.48
N VAL A 49 -13.09 -26.56 -29.57
CA VAL A 49 -13.53 -26.19 -28.23
C VAL A 49 -14.07 -24.77 -28.26
N TYR A 50 -15.38 -24.62 -28.06
CA TYR A 50 -16.04 -23.32 -28.06
C TYR A 50 -16.05 -22.64 -26.68
N ALA A 51 -16.10 -21.32 -26.69
CA ALA A 51 -16.42 -20.54 -25.50
C ALA A 51 -17.82 -20.86 -24.99
N LEU A 52 -18.02 -20.82 -23.67
CA LEU A 52 -19.29 -21.14 -23.04
C LEU A 52 -20.05 -19.86 -22.69
N LEU A 53 -21.37 -19.90 -22.71
CA LEU A 53 -22.20 -18.79 -22.26
C LEU A 53 -22.12 -18.63 -20.72
N LYS A 54 -21.75 -17.44 -20.24
CA LYS A 54 -21.62 -17.14 -18.80
C LYS A 54 -22.93 -16.71 -18.13
N GLN A 55 -23.80 -16.02 -18.86
CA GLN A 55 -25.04 -15.44 -18.33
C GLN A 55 -26.13 -16.51 -18.12
N ARG A 56 -27.19 -16.14 -17.40
CA ARG A 56 -28.45 -16.90 -17.39
C ARG A 56 -28.95 -17.08 -18.83
N THR A 57 -29.81 -18.08 -19.02
CA THR A 57 -30.46 -18.42 -20.28
C THR A 57 -30.73 -17.20 -21.14
N VAL A 58 -30.18 -17.22 -22.36
CA VAL A 58 -30.39 -16.16 -23.33
C VAL A 58 -31.65 -16.50 -24.11
N ASN A 59 -32.64 -15.61 -24.06
CA ASN A 59 -33.90 -15.76 -24.77
C ASN A 59 -34.00 -14.74 -25.90
N ALA A 60 -34.62 -15.12 -27.00
CA ALA A 60 -35.05 -14.21 -28.03
C ALA A 60 -36.14 -13.27 -27.50
N ALA A 61 -36.43 -12.19 -28.25
CA ALA A 61 -37.55 -11.30 -27.94
C ALA A 61 -38.91 -12.02 -27.91
N SER A 62 -39.03 -13.14 -28.63
CA SER A 62 -40.19 -14.04 -28.63
C SER A 62 -40.34 -14.87 -27.35
N GLY A 63 -39.32 -14.90 -26.48
CA GLY A 63 -39.25 -15.77 -25.30
C GLY A 63 -38.67 -17.16 -25.56
N GLU A 64 -38.30 -17.47 -26.81
CA GLU A 64 -37.63 -18.72 -27.17
C GLU A 64 -36.20 -18.76 -26.59
N GLU A 65 -35.83 -19.88 -25.99
CA GLU A 65 -34.49 -20.10 -25.43
C GLU A 65 -33.48 -20.34 -26.56
N ILE A 66 -32.52 -19.42 -26.70
CA ILE A 66 -31.42 -19.51 -27.66
C ILE A 66 -30.27 -20.35 -27.11
N GLY A 67 -30.04 -20.29 -25.79
CA GLY A 67 -29.00 -21.07 -25.14
C GLY A 67 -29.00 -20.96 -23.62
N ALA A 68 -28.86 -22.11 -22.97
CA ALA A 68 -28.73 -22.22 -21.52
C ALA A 68 -27.38 -21.70 -21.01
N ALA A 69 -27.32 -21.34 -19.73
CA ALA A 69 -26.07 -21.02 -19.05
C ALA A 69 -25.09 -22.20 -19.15
N GLY A 70 -23.87 -21.95 -19.61
CA GLY A 70 -22.85 -22.98 -19.83
C GLY A 70 -22.93 -23.69 -21.19
N ALA A 71 -23.92 -23.38 -22.04
CA ALA A 71 -23.98 -23.89 -23.40
C ALA A 71 -22.76 -23.42 -24.22
N ALA A 72 -22.26 -24.30 -25.08
CA ALA A 72 -21.22 -23.96 -26.04
C ALA A 72 -21.76 -22.95 -27.08
N LEU A 73 -20.98 -21.92 -27.37
CA LEU A 73 -21.31 -20.92 -28.39
C LEU A 73 -20.92 -21.46 -29.78
N THR A 74 -21.64 -22.49 -30.23
CA THR A 74 -21.48 -23.09 -31.56
C THR A 74 -22.00 -22.13 -32.66
N PRO A 75 -21.67 -22.36 -33.94
CA PRO A 75 -22.16 -21.52 -35.04
C PRO A 75 -23.68 -21.39 -35.08
N GLU A 76 -24.42 -22.43 -34.70
CA GLU A 76 -25.89 -22.45 -34.65
C GLU A 76 -26.41 -21.51 -33.56
N VAL A 77 -25.85 -21.57 -32.36
CA VAL A 77 -26.20 -20.68 -31.25
C VAL A 77 -25.87 -19.24 -31.61
N LEU A 78 -24.70 -18.99 -32.23
CA LEU A 78 -24.30 -17.65 -32.66
C LEU A 78 -25.19 -17.10 -33.77
N ALA A 79 -25.64 -17.93 -34.71
CA ALA A 79 -26.62 -17.55 -35.74
C ALA A 79 -27.96 -17.15 -35.10
N ALA A 80 -28.48 -17.97 -34.18
CA ALA A 80 -29.70 -17.66 -33.45
C ALA A 80 -29.57 -16.37 -32.61
N MET A 81 -28.41 -16.13 -31.99
CA MET A 81 -28.14 -14.86 -31.28
C MET A 81 -28.13 -13.66 -32.23
N ARG A 82 -27.57 -13.79 -33.45
CA ARG A 82 -27.62 -12.73 -34.48
C ARG A 82 -29.04 -12.44 -34.92
N ASP A 83 -29.81 -13.49 -35.23
CA ASP A 83 -31.20 -13.36 -35.70
C ASP A 83 -32.08 -12.71 -34.64
N ALA A 84 -31.79 -12.95 -33.36
CA ALA A 84 -32.44 -12.29 -32.23
C ALA A 84 -31.93 -10.87 -31.94
N GLY A 85 -30.97 -10.34 -32.72
CA GLY A 85 -30.41 -8.99 -32.55
C GLY A 85 -29.47 -8.83 -31.34
N ILE A 86 -28.93 -9.93 -30.81
CA ILE A 86 -28.05 -9.90 -29.65
C ILE A 86 -26.63 -9.56 -30.09
N ALA A 87 -26.21 -8.33 -29.87
CA ALA A 87 -24.92 -7.84 -30.33
C ALA A 87 -23.71 -8.32 -29.49
N ARG A 88 -23.91 -8.81 -28.26
CA ARG A 88 -22.81 -9.25 -27.39
C ARG A 88 -23.19 -10.50 -26.58
N ALA A 89 -22.28 -11.46 -26.53
CA ALA A 89 -22.37 -12.64 -25.68
C ALA A 89 -21.41 -12.48 -24.49
N THR A 90 -21.89 -12.77 -23.28
CA THR A 90 -20.99 -12.86 -22.13
C THR A 90 -20.41 -14.27 -22.04
N VAL A 91 -19.10 -14.40 -22.19
CA VAL A 91 -18.42 -15.69 -22.29
C VAL A 91 -17.76 -16.13 -20.97
N ARG A 92 -17.73 -17.43 -20.74
CA ARG A 92 -16.95 -18.14 -19.73
C ARG A 92 -16.02 -19.11 -20.47
N HIS A 93 -14.76 -19.16 -20.04
CA HIS A 93 -13.81 -20.11 -20.61
C HIS A 93 -13.81 -21.42 -19.82
N PRO A 94 -13.77 -22.58 -20.49
CA PRO A 94 -13.35 -23.82 -19.87
C PRO A 94 -11.88 -23.68 -19.44
N GLY A 95 -11.52 -24.24 -18.28
CA GLY A 95 -10.41 -23.82 -17.41
C GLY A 95 -8.96 -23.92 -17.94
N ALA A 96 -8.73 -24.08 -19.24
CA ALA A 96 -7.41 -24.38 -19.81
C ALA A 96 -6.78 -23.28 -20.71
N ALA A 97 -7.46 -22.15 -21.00
CA ALA A 97 -6.99 -21.21 -22.03
C ALA A 97 -6.89 -19.72 -21.58
N PRO A 98 -6.10 -19.36 -20.55
CA PRO A 98 -5.97 -17.97 -20.11
C PRO A 98 -5.38 -17.04 -21.20
N LEU A 99 -4.52 -17.56 -22.07
CA LEU A 99 -3.92 -16.81 -23.18
C LEU A 99 -4.93 -16.46 -24.28
N ALA A 100 -5.92 -17.34 -24.53
CA ALA A 100 -6.96 -17.09 -25.53
C ALA A 100 -7.83 -15.89 -25.14
N LEU A 101 -8.12 -15.73 -23.85
CA LEU A 101 -8.90 -14.62 -23.31
C LEU A 101 -8.20 -13.27 -23.51
N VAL A 102 -6.87 -13.21 -23.34
CA VAL A 102 -6.10 -11.99 -23.61
C VAL A 102 -6.09 -11.67 -25.11
N ARG A 103 -5.95 -12.68 -25.98
CA ARG A 103 -5.92 -12.50 -27.44
C ARG A 103 -7.21 -11.88 -27.99
N HIS A 104 -8.35 -12.24 -27.42
CA HIS A 104 -9.67 -11.76 -27.86
C HIS A 104 -10.19 -10.57 -27.05
N TRP A 105 -9.40 -10.03 -26.12
CA TRP A 105 -9.80 -8.88 -25.31
C TRP A 105 -9.76 -7.58 -26.12
N THR A 106 -10.92 -7.19 -26.63
CA THR A 106 -11.12 -5.95 -27.40
C THR A 106 -10.72 -4.66 -26.65
N GLY A 107 -10.75 -4.68 -25.32
CA GLY A 107 -10.40 -3.55 -24.46
C GLY A 107 -8.96 -3.55 -23.95
N LEU A 108 -8.12 -4.50 -24.39
CA LEU A 108 -6.77 -4.70 -23.84
C LEU A 108 -5.93 -3.42 -23.89
N TRP A 109 -5.93 -2.69 -25.01
CA TRP A 109 -5.14 -1.46 -25.15
C TRP A 109 -5.60 -0.35 -24.20
N LEU A 110 -6.91 -0.19 -24.00
CA LEU A 110 -7.45 0.78 -23.05
C LEU A 110 -7.11 0.38 -21.61
N PHE A 111 -7.16 -0.90 -21.29
CA PHE A 111 -6.77 -1.41 -19.99
C PHE A 111 -5.27 -1.21 -19.71
N VAL A 112 -4.40 -1.49 -20.70
CA VAL A 112 -2.96 -1.25 -20.60
C VAL A 112 -2.67 0.24 -20.41
N LEU A 113 -3.33 1.11 -21.18
CA LEU A 113 -3.21 2.56 -21.03
C LEU A 113 -3.65 3.02 -19.63
N ALA A 114 -4.76 2.48 -19.13
CA ALA A 114 -5.23 2.72 -17.76
C ALA A 114 -4.19 2.29 -16.72
N ALA A 115 -3.62 1.08 -16.84
CA ALA A 115 -2.60 0.58 -15.93
C ALA A 115 -1.33 1.44 -15.93
N VAL A 116 -0.85 1.85 -17.11
CA VAL A 116 0.31 2.74 -17.27
C VAL A 116 0.02 4.11 -16.66
N GLY A 117 -1.15 4.68 -16.92
CA GLY A 117 -1.55 5.97 -16.34
C GLY A 117 -1.68 5.91 -14.81
N LEU A 118 -2.16 4.80 -14.25
CA LEU A 118 -2.25 4.59 -12.80
C LEU A 118 -0.85 4.52 -12.16
N ALA A 119 0.06 3.77 -12.77
CA ALA A 119 1.46 3.71 -12.34
C ALA A 119 2.13 5.10 -12.42
N GLY A 120 1.97 5.79 -13.56
CA GLY A 120 2.51 7.14 -13.77
C GLY A 120 1.95 8.17 -12.79
N GLY A 121 0.64 8.14 -12.54
CA GLY A 121 -0.01 9.01 -11.55
C GLY A 121 0.49 8.76 -10.13
N GLY A 122 0.68 7.50 -9.74
CA GLY A 122 1.27 7.13 -8.46
C GLY A 122 2.71 7.65 -8.30
N LEU A 123 3.53 7.54 -9.34
CA LEU A 123 4.89 8.09 -9.34
C LEU A 123 4.90 9.63 -9.22
N LEU A 124 3.99 10.32 -9.92
CA LEU A 124 3.86 11.78 -9.82
C LEU A 124 3.44 12.24 -8.42
N VAL A 125 2.47 11.55 -7.79
CA VAL A 125 2.05 11.85 -6.42
C VAL A 125 3.21 11.63 -5.43
N LYS A 126 3.96 10.53 -5.60
CA LYS A 126 5.14 10.22 -4.78
C LYS A 126 6.24 11.27 -4.94
N ALA A 127 6.53 11.68 -6.19
CA ALA A 127 7.51 12.73 -6.47
C ALA A 127 7.09 14.08 -5.89
N ALA A 128 5.81 14.47 -6.03
CA ALA A 128 5.29 15.69 -5.46
C ALA A 128 5.34 15.70 -3.92
N ALA A 129 5.09 14.56 -3.27
CA ALA A 129 5.23 14.42 -1.83
C ALA A 129 6.68 14.60 -1.37
N ARG A 130 7.65 14.02 -2.11
CA ARG A 130 9.09 14.21 -1.84
C ARG A 130 9.51 15.66 -2.02
N ALA A 131 9.10 16.30 -3.12
CA ALA A 131 9.41 17.71 -3.38
C ALA A 131 8.82 18.64 -2.30
N ALA A 132 7.62 18.34 -1.80
CA ALA A 132 6.98 19.11 -0.74
C ALA A 132 7.69 19.03 0.62
N LEU A 133 8.54 18.02 0.84
CA LEU A 133 9.38 17.89 2.03
C LEU A 133 10.72 18.60 1.89
N GLN A 134 11.18 18.80 0.65
CA GLN A 134 12.43 19.50 0.36
C GLN A 134 12.24 21.02 0.22
N ALA A 135 11.00 21.51 0.18
CA ALA A 135 10.70 22.93 0.11
C ALA A 135 11.08 23.60 1.45
N PRO A 136 12.10 24.49 1.49
CA PRO A 136 12.68 25.02 2.72
C PRO A 136 11.83 26.06 3.46
N ASP A 137 10.64 26.40 2.93
CA ASP A 137 9.90 27.61 3.30
C ASP A 137 8.57 27.35 4.05
N ARG A 138 8.42 26.18 4.68
CA ARG A 138 7.32 25.96 5.61
C ARG A 138 7.76 26.35 7.02
N ALA A 139 7.13 27.41 7.55
CA ALA A 139 7.25 27.83 8.94
C ALA A 139 6.93 26.72 9.98
N ASP A 140 6.26 25.63 9.55
CA ASP A 140 5.90 24.44 10.35
C ASP A 140 6.66 23.15 9.94
N ALA A 141 7.69 23.22 9.09
CA ALA A 141 8.53 22.04 8.87
C ALA A 141 9.29 21.71 10.17
N PRO A 142 9.35 20.43 10.60
CA PRO A 142 10.16 20.06 11.76
C PRO A 142 11.57 20.59 11.53
N ARG A 143 12.03 21.47 12.43
CA ARG A 143 13.34 22.13 12.31
C ARG A 143 14.49 21.12 12.33
N SER A 144 14.22 19.92 12.83
CA SER A 144 15.18 18.85 13.03
C SER A 144 14.80 17.60 12.22
N THR A 145 15.81 16.88 11.73
CA THR A 145 15.63 15.57 11.08
C THR A 145 15.38 14.48 12.13
N PRO A 146 14.73 13.36 11.80
CA PRO A 146 14.55 12.25 12.74
C PRO A 146 15.87 11.75 13.33
N GLU A 147 16.94 11.72 12.53
CA GLU A 147 18.28 11.33 12.95
C GLU A 147 18.84 12.30 14.00
N ALA A 148 18.65 13.61 13.81
CA ALA A 148 19.13 14.63 14.74
C ALA A 148 18.43 14.53 16.09
N VAL A 149 17.09 14.41 16.09
CA VAL A 149 16.31 14.30 17.33
C VAL A 149 16.61 12.99 18.06
N ALA A 150 16.68 11.86 17.34
CA ALA A 150 17.09 10.58 17.95
C ALA A 150 18.52 10.64 18.52
N GLY A 151 19.45 11.28 17.81
CA GLY A 151 20.80 11.51 18.27
C GLY A 151 20.86 12.29 19.58
N GLN A 152 20.07 13.36 19.70
CA GLN A 152 19.95 14.16 20.92
C GLN A 152 19.36 13.35 22.08
N MET A 153 18.29 12.57 21.84
CA MET A 153 17.72 11.68 22.87
C MET A 153 18.77 10.68 23.38
N ARG A 154 19.49 10.03 22.46
CA ARG A 154 20.57 9.08 22.82
C ARG A 154 21.67 9.77 23.63
N GLU A 155 22.10 10.96 23.21
CA GLU A 155 23.14 11.72 23.90
C GLU A 155 22.72 12.10 25.32
N GLN A 156 21.51 12.65 25.51
CA GLN A 156 21.02 13.02 26.84
C GLN A 156 20.86 11.81 27.76
N ILE A 157 20.30 10.70 27.26
CA ILE A 157 20.15 9.46 28.02
C ILE A 157 21.52 8.88 28.41
N SER A 158 22.49 8.89 27.50
CA SER A 158 23.84 8.38 27.77
C SER A 158 24.62 9.28 28.75
N ALA A 159 24.52 10.60 28.59
CA ALA A 159 25.10 11.57 29.52
C ALA A 159 24.49 11.42 30.93
N LEU A 160 23.17 11.21 31.02
CA LEU A 160 22.49 10.93 32.27
C LEU A 160 23.07 9.68 32.94
N ARG A 161 23.16 8.55 32.22
CA ARG A 161 23.75 7.29 32.71
C ARG A 161 25.16 7.50 33.28
N GLY A 162 26.01 8.24 32.56
CA GLY A 162 27.36 8.55 33.03
C GLY A 162 27.40 9.48 34.26
N SER A 163 26.43 10.39 34.39
CA SER A 163 26.36 11.35 35.49
C SER A 163 25.85 10.74 36.79
N ILE A 164 24.85 9.87 36.75
CA ILE A 164 24.24 9.28 37.96
C ILE A 164 25.22 8.41 38.74
N ALA A 165 26.16 7.75 38.04
CA ALA A 165 27.20 6.93 38.65
C ALA A 165 28.16 7.74 39.55
N ARG A 166 28.24 9.07 39.35
CA ARG A 166 29.11 9.98 40.11
C ARG A 166 28.43 10.62 41.31
N LEU A 167 27.14 10.37 41.51
CA LEU A 167 26.37 10.92 42.62
C LEU A 167 26.38 9.95 43.81
N ASP A 168 26.57 10.51 45.01
CA ASP A 168 26.80 9.72 46.23
C ASP A 168 25.54 9.13 46.86
N THR A 169 24.35 9.65 46.52
CA THR A 169 23.09 9.25 47.14
C THR A 169 22.03 8.92 46.11
N ASP A 170 21.21 7.91 46.40
CA ASP A 170 20.10 7.52 45.52
C ASP A 170 19.09 8.66 45.34
N ARG A 171 18.88 9.47 46.39
CA ARG A 171 18.04 10.66 46.30
C ARG A 171 18.55 11.66 45.25
N ALA A 172 19.86 11.91 45.21
CA ALA A 172 20.46 12.80 44.22
C ALA A 172 20.36 12.20 42.81
N ARG A 173 20.58 10.89 42.67
CA ARG A 173 20.44 10.17 41.40
C ARG A 173 19.03 10.23 40.85
N MET A 174 18.03 9.93 41.67
CA MET A 174 16.62 9.99 41.28
C MET A 174 16.19 11.41 40.91
N ALA A 175 16.61 12.43 41.67
CA ALA A 175 16.34 13.82 41.32
C ALA A 175 16.92 14.19 39.94
N GLN A 176 18.15 13.74 39.65
CA GLN A 176 18.77 13.95 38.35
C GLN A 176 18.03 13.22 37.22
N ILE A 177 17.56 11.99 37.46
CA ILE A 177 16.77 11.22 36.49
C ILE A 177 15.45 11.93 36.17
N VAL A 178 14.71 12.37 37.19
CA VAL A 178 13.44 13.08 37.02
C VAL A 178 13.62 14.36 36.21
N ALA A 179 14.67 15.13 36.51
CA ALA A 179 14.96 16.38 35.80
C ALA A 179 15.26 16.14 34.32
N VAL A 180 16.26 15.31 34.02
CA VAL A 180 16.72 15.10 32.63
C VAL A 180 15.68 14.34 31.79
N LEU A 181 15.08 13.28 32.32
CA LEU A 181 14.07 12.55 31.55
C LEU A 181 12.78 13.36 31.38
N GLY A 182 12.49 14.30 32.29
CA GLY A 182 11.40 15.26 32.13
C GLY A 182 11.60 16.15 30.90
N GLU A 183 12.82 16.62 30.64
CA GLU A 183 13.17 17.39 29.44
C GLU A 183 13.06 16.53 28.17
N VAL A 184 13.61 15.31 28.19
CA VAL A 184 13.49 14.36 27.07
C VAL A 184 12.02 14.11 26.71
N GLN A 185 11.16 13.88 27.70
CA GLN A 185 9.73 13.63 27.49
C GLN A 185 8.97 14.89 27.06
N GLY A 186 9.31 16.05 27.61
CA GLY A 186 8.61 17.31 27.34
C GLY A 186 8.95 17.91 25.97
N GLU A 187 10.17 17.70 25.50
CA GLU A 187 10.68 18.38 24.30
C GLU A 187 10.96 17.40 23.16
N LEU A 188 11.84 16.43 23.38
CA LEU A 188 12.39 15.58 22.30
C LEU A 188 11.41 14.51 21.82
N VAL A 189 10.61 13.92 22.71
CA VAL A 189 9.60 12.91 22.34
C VAL A 189 8.53 13.51 21.40
N PRO A 190 7.89 14.66 21.73
CA PRO A 190 6.98 15.34 20.82
C PRO A 190 7.64 15.78 19.52
N GLU A 191 8.88 16.29 19.57
CA GLU A 191 9.62 16.71 18.38
C GLU A 191 9.87 15.52 17.44
N PHE A 192 10.29 14.37 17.97
CA PHE A 192 10.50 13.15 17.17
C PHE A 192 9.19 12.71 16.51
N ALA A 193 8.07 12.73 17.23
CA ALA A 193 6.75 12.36 16.69
C ALA A 193 6.33 13.25 15.50
N GLN A 194 6.73 14.53 15.49
CA GLN A 194 6.47 15.46 14.39
C GLN A 194 7.29 15.16 13.13
N THR A 195 8.38 14.38 13.23
CA THR A 195 9.17 13.95 12.06
C THR A 195 8.50 12.82 11.25
N ARG A 196 7.32 12.34 11.67
CA ARG A 196 6.53 11.29 10.97
C ARG A 196 6.45 11.46 9.45
N PRO A 197 6.12 12.64 8.88
CA PRO A 197 6.05 12.80 7.43
C PRO A 197 7.40 12.55 6.74
N GLN A 198 8.51 12.94 7.38
CA GLN A 198 9.86 12.73 6.86
C GLN A 198 10.20 11.24 6.85
N LEU A 199 9.92 10.53 7.95
CA LEU A 199 10.13 9.08 8.06
C LEU A 199 9.33 8.29 7.01
N ILE A 200 8.04 8.61 6.82
CA ILE A 200 7.18 7.95 5.83
C ILE A 200 7.70 8.20 4.41
N ALA A 201 8.17 9.41 4.12
CA ALA A 201 8.64 9.74 2.78
C ALA A 201 10.02 9.15 2.44
N ALA A 202 10.90 9.07 3.43
CA ALA A 202 12.21 8.45 3.28
C ALA A 202 12.08 6.91 3.20
N ARG A 203 11.29 6.30 4.08
CA ARG A 203 11.32 4.84 4.34
C ARG A 203 10.06 4.08 3.95
N GLY A 204 9.02 4.79 3.48
CA GLY A 204 7.70 4.22 3.26
C GLY A 204 6.99 3.84 4.57
N MET A 205 5.76 3.34 4.44
CA MET A 205 4.91 3.03 5.60
C MET A 205 5.49 1.92 6.49
N GLY A 206 6.02 0.85 5.87
CA GLY A 206 6.60 -0.27 6.61
C GLY A 206 7.92 0.07 7.30
N GLY A 207 8.75 0.92 6.69
CA GLY A 207 9.97 1.41 7.33
C GLY A 207 9.68 2.36 8.49
N PHE A 208 8.69 3.23 8.34
CA PHE A 208 8.18 4.05 9.43
C PHE A 208 7.68 3.20 10.62
N ALA A 209 6.86 2.18 10.37
CA ALA A 209 6.31 1.34 11.44
C ALA A 209 7.41 0.71 12.30
N ARG A 210 8.45 0.15 11.67
CA ARG A 210 9.59 -0.43 12.37
C ARG A 210 10.32 0.57 13.27
N VAL A 211 10.60 1.78 12.75
CA VAL A 211 11.23 2.86 13.53
C VAL A 211 10.37 3.24 14.72
N MET A 212 9.05 3.36 14.51
CA MET A 212 8.12 3.75 15.56
C MET A 212 7.96 2.68 16.64
N ASP A 213 8.07 1.40 16.31
CA ASP A 213 8.02 0.32 17.31
C ASP A 213 9.22 0.41 18.27
N THR A 214 10.41 0.68 17.74
CA THR A 214 11.62 0.89 18.55
C THR A 214 11.54 2.19 19.35
N PHE A 215 11.09 3.30 18.74
CA PHE A 215 10.85 4.56 19.43
C PHE A 215 9.84 4.42 20.58
N ALA A 216 8.71 3.76 20.35
CA ALA A 216 7.68 3.55 21.38
C ALA A 216 8.21 2.67 22.53
N SER A 217 9.08 1.71 22.24
CA SER A 217 9.74 0.89 23.26
C SER A 217 10.68 1.74 24.13
N MET A 218 11.50 2.59 23.51
CA MET A 218 12.34 3.56 24.20
C MET A 218 11.51 4.52 25.07
N GLU A 219 10.47 5.14 24.50
CA GLU A 219 9.59 6.09 25.19
C GLU A 219 8.97 5.48 26.46
N ARG A 220 8.47 4.23 26.38
CA ARG A 220 7.93 3.53 27.56
C ARG A 220 8.97 3.33 28.65
N LYS A 221 10.22 3.03 28.27
CA LYS A 221 11.32 2.83 29.23
C LYS A 221 11.77 4.14 29.85
N VAL A 222 11.85 5.22 29.07
CA VAL A 222 12.04 6.59 29.58
C VAL A 222 10.94 6.93 30.59
N ASN A 223 9.67 6.70 30.25
CA ASN A 223 8.55 7.00 31.14
C ASN A 223 8.57 6.16 32.43
N ARG A 224 8.98 4.89 32.33
CA ARG A 224 9.13 4.02 33.50
C ARG A 224 10.27 4.48 34.40
N ALA A 225 11.42 4.82 33.82
CA ALA A 225 12.56 5.34 34.56
C ALA A 225 12.22 6.64 35.29
N TRP A 226 11.55 7.56 34.61
CA TRP A 226 11.09 8.83 35.18
C TRP A 226 10.09 8.61 36.33
N SER A 227 9.05 7.81 36.12
CA SER A 227 8.01 7.56 37.13
C SER A 227 8.58 6.85 38.37
N ALA A 228 9.39 5.81 38.18
CA ALA A 228 10.02 5.08 39.28
C ALA A 228 10.96 5.99 40.11
N ALA A 229 11.69 6.90 39.46
CA ALA A 229 12.52 7.88 40.19
C ALA A 229 11.66 8.87 40.99
N ALA A 230 10.56 9.35 40.42
CA ALA A 230 9.62 10.24 41.11
C ALA A 230 8.98 9.56 42.34
N ASP A 231 8.74 8.26 42.26
CA ASP A 231 8.16 7.44 43.33
C ASP A 231 9.20 6.96 44.37
N GLY A 232 10.50 7.23 44.18
CA GLY A 232 11.55 6.86 45.11
C GLY A 232 12.13 5.43 44.91
N ALA A 233 11.83 4.78 43.79
CA ALA A 233 12.29 3.43 43.45
C ALA A 233 13.54 3.45 42.55
N TYR A 234 14.71 3.73 43.14
CA TYR A 234 15.97 3.93 42.40
C TYR A 234 16.38 2.73 41.53
N GLU A 235 16.44 1.51 42.07
CA GLU A 235 16.92 0.33 41.33
C GLU A 235 16.06 0.06 40.07
N GLU A 236 14.75 0.23 40.20
CA GLU A 236 13.83 0.06 39.09
C GLU A 236 13.99 1.15 38.03
N SER A 237 14.19 2.40 38.49
CA SER A 237 14.48 3.53 37.62
C SER A 237 15.79 3.35 36.85
N ALA A 238 16.85 2.90 37.52
CA ALA A 238 18.15 2.61 36.93
C ALA A 238 18.06 1.50 35.88
N ALA A 239 17.37 0.39 36.19
CA ALA A 239 17.17 -0.70 35.23
C ALA A 239 16.39 -0.23 33.98
N ALA A 240 15.33 0.55 34.16
CA ALA A 240 14.57 1.11 33.05
C ALA A 240 15.38 2.11 32.21
N LEU A 241 16.27 2.89 32.83
CA LEU A 241 17.17 3.83 32.15
C LEU A 241 18.19 3.09 31.27
N GLU A 242 18.74 1.97 31.74
CA GLU A 242 19.64 1.12 30.96
C GLU A 242 18.93 0.58 29.71
N GLU A 243 17.72 0.06 29.85
CA GLU A 243 16.92 -0.40 28.72
C GLU A 243 16.57 0.74 27.74
N ALA A 244 16.24 1.93 28.26
CA ALA A 244 15.97 3.11 27.44
C ALA A 244 17.20 3.47 26.58
N ALA A 245 18.41 3.39 27.15
CA ALA A 245 19.64 3.65 26.40
C ALA A 245 19.88 2.65 25.28
N THR A 246 19.67 1.35 25.53
CA THR A 246 19.75 0.32 24.49
C THR A 246 18.77 0.58 23.35
N PHE A 247 17.52 0.92 23.65
CA PHE A 247 16.55 1.25 22.61
C PHE A 247 16.90 2.56 21.86
N ALA A 248 17.46 3.55 22.53
CA ALA A 248 17.93 4.79 21.89
C ALA A 248 19.09 4.53 20.92
N GLU A 249 20.03 3.65 21.28
CA GLU A 249 21.10 3.19 20.39
C GLU A 249 20.53 2.47 19.16
N HIS A 250 19.65 1.49 19.37
CA HIS A 250 18.99 0.78 18.26
C HIS A 250 18.18 1.71 17.37
N LEU A 251 17.51 2.73 17.93
CA LEU A 251 16.77 3.72 17.15
C LEU A 251 17.73 4.48 16.21
N CYS A 252 18.86 4.94 16.71
CA CYS A 252 19.89 5.62 15.91
C CYS A 252 20.48 4.70 14.82
N GLU A 253 20.76 3.43 15.13
CA GLU A 253 21.25 2.45 14.17
C GLU A 253 20.24 2.14 13.06
N GLN A 254 18.97 1.99 13.43
CA GLN A 254 17.88 1.84 12.46
C GLN A 254 17.77 3.08 11.58
N LEU A 255 17.95 4.28 12.13
CA LEU A 255 17.93 5.54 11.40
C LEU A 255 19.15 5.68 10.45
N ALA A 256 20.32 5.14 10.81
CA ALA A 256 21.51 5.15 9.96
C ALA A 256 21.49 4.08 8.84
N SER A 257 20.93 2.90 9.09
CA SER A 257 20.99 1.74 8.18
C SER A 257 19.97 1.75 7.03
N GLY A 258 19.03 2.71 7.02
CA GLY A 258 17.92 2.77 6.06
C GLY A 258 18.06 3.81 4.96
N GLY A 259 19.29 4.25 4.67
CA GLY A 259 19.63 5.19 3.58
C GLY A 259 19.90 4.51 2.25
#